data_AF-A0A9P0G019-F1
#
_entry.id   AF-A0A9P0G019-F1
#
_cell.length_a   1.000
_cell.length_b   1.000
_cell.length_c   1.000
_cell.angle_alpha   90.00
_cell.angle_beta   90.00
_cell.angle_gamma   90.00
#
_symmetry.space_group_name_H-M   'P 1'
#
loop_
_entity.id
_entity.type
_entity.pdbx_description
1 polymer ?
#
loop_
_entity_poly.entity_id
_entity_poly.type
_entity_poly.pdbx_seq_one_letter_code
_entity_poly.pdbx_strand_id
1 'polypeptide(L)'
;MATPSNGSGNLVEEFEESFQACLNVLTKQEAAPSVEKEEVKVEVERFIDLARQMEAFFLQKRFLLSAMKPELLVKEDNNELKCELQRKEELLRRHYDKIGQWQNLLADLQGHTVYNKCQQQNTQPSIQQAASPSPRQQSPQVPQNLQASTLYK
;
A
#
# COMPACT_ATOMS: atom_id res chain seq x y z
N MET A 1 0.41 -10.41 35.98
CA MET A 1 1.31 -9.64 35.09
C MET A 1 2.73 -10.01 35.47
N ALA A 2 3.44 -10.75 34.61
CA ALA A 2 4.84 -11.07 34.84
C ALA A 2 5.68 -10.01 34.12
N THR A 3 6.41 -9.22 34.89
CA THR A 3 7.44 -8.30 34.42
C THR A 3 8.61 -9.11 33.86
N PRO A 4 9.12 -8.82 32.65
CA PRO A 4 10.37 -9.43 32.21
C PRO A 4 11.50 -8.89 33.08
N SER A 5 12.19 -9.81 33.75
CA SER A 5 13.41 -9.56 34.49
C SER A 5 14.41 -8.80 33.61
N ASN A 6 14.96 -7.74 34.18
CA ASN A 6 15.97 -6.87 33.62
C ASN A 6 17.34 -7.58 33.64
N GLY A 7 17.51 -8.59 32.78
CA GLY A 7 18.80 -9.21 32.48
C GLY A 7 19.50 -8.43 31.36
N SER A 8 20.68 -7.92 31.64
CA SER A 8 21.52 -7.15 30.71
C SER A 8 22.27 -8.03 29.68
N GLY A 9 21.80 -9.27 29.45
CA GLY A 9 22.33 -10.22 28.48
C GLY A 9 21.30 -10.53 27.39
N ASN A 10 21.78 -10.91 26.21
CA ASN A 10 20.93 -11.42 25.14
C ASN A 10 20.30 -12.75 25.61
N LEU A 11 18.97 -12.83 25.70
CA LEU A 11 18.25 -14.03 26.17
C LEU A 11 18.67 -15.33 25.45
N VAL A 12 19.09 -15.21 24.19
CA VAL A 12 19.60 -16.33 23.40
C VAL A 12 20.97 -16.80 23.91
N GLU A 13 21.85 -15.87 24.27
CA GLU A 13 23.16 -16.17 24.86
C GLU A 13 23.00 -16.84 26.22
N GLU A 14 22.10 -16.32 27.08
CA GLU A 14 21.82 -16.91 28.39
C GLU A 14 21.25 -18.34 28.28
N PHE A 15 20.37 -18.56 27.29
CA PHE A 15 19.83 -19.88 26.98
C PHE A 15 20.94 -20.83 26.50
N GLU A 16 21.80 -20.39 25.59
CA GLU A 16 22.94 -21.17 25.07
C GLU A 16 23.92 -21.56 26.19
N GLU A 17 24.25 -20.62 27.08
CA GLU A 17 25.08 -20.89 28.25
C GLU A 17 24.45 -21.92 29.19
N SER A 18 23.14 -21.84 29.42
CA SER A 18 22.41 -22.82 30.26
C SER A 18 22.33 -24.20 29.63
N PHE A 19 22.20 -24.26 28.30
CA PHE A 19 22.24 -25.52 27.57
C PHE A 19 23.61 -26.19 27.75
N GLN A 20 24.69 -25.43 27.56
CA GLN A 20 26.05 -25.94 27.69
C GLN A 20 26.35 -26.39 29.13
N ALA A 21 25.93 -25.63 30.13
CA ALA A 21 26.08 -25.99 31.54
C ALA A 21 25.34 -27.29 31.89
N CYS A 22 24.08 -27.41 31.48
CA CYS A 22 23.27 -28.63 31.66
C CYS A 22 23.92 -29.85 30.99
N LEU A 23 24.40 -29.71 29.75
CA LEU A 23 25.09 -30.77 29.02
C LEU A 23 26.39 -31.21 29.69
N ASN A 24 27.17 -30.26 30.19
CA ASN A 24 28.43 -30.52 30.87
C ASN A 24 28.24 -31.34 32.16
N VAL A 25 27.21 -31.05 32.95
CA VAL A 25 26.94 -31.82 34.19
C VAL A 25 26.45 -33.24 33.86
N LEU A 26 25.72 -33.43 32.76
CA LEU A 26 25.27 -34.76 32.31
C LEU A 26 26.40 -35.64 31.70
N THR A 27 27.53 -35.05 31.33
CA THR A 27 28.61 -35.73 30.58
C THR A 27 29.91 -35.87 31.36
N LYS A 28 30.05 -35.24 32.53
CA LYS A 28 31.21 -35.41 33.42
C LYS A 28 31.20 -36.80 34.05
N GLN A 29 32.36 -37.47 34.06
CA GLN A 29 32.49 -38.89 34.45
C GLN A 29 33.13 -39.11 35.85
N GLU A 30 33.40 -38.06 36.62
CA GLU A 30 34.26 -38.11 37.83
C GLU A 30 33.70 -37.31 39.03
N ALA A 31 32.56 -37.70 39.60
CA ALA A 31 32.11 -37.12 40.89
C ALA A 31 31.37 -38.13 41.77
N ALA A 32 31.36 -37.88 43.08
CA ALA A 32 30.65 -38.70 44.06
C ALA A 32 29.12 -38.60 43.87
N PRO A 33 28.37 -39.71 43.92
CA PRO A 33 27.02 -39.82 43.34
C PRO A 33 25.91 -38.99 44.02
N SER A 34 26.14 -38.42 45.21
CA SER A 34 25.13 -37.65 45.93
C SER A 34 25.16 -36.14 45.65
N VAL A 35 26.35 -35.56 45.43
CA VAL A 35 26.51 -34.13 45.11
C VAL A 35 26.15 -33.86 43.66
N GLU A 36 26.47 -34.81 42.78
CA GLU A 36 26.17 -34.77 41.34
C GLU A 36 24.67 -34.66 41.06
N LYS A 37 23.83 -35.37 41.81
CA LYS A 37 22.38 -35.38 41.57
C LYS A 37 21.71 -34.03 41.85
N GLU A 38 22.21 -33.28 42.82
CA GLU A 38 21.68 -31.94 43.11
C GLU A 38 22.16 -30.92 42.06
N GLU A 39 23.43 -31.00 41.64
CA GLU A 39 23.98 -30.15 40.58
C GLU A 39 23.27 -30.36 39.24
N VAL A 40 23.02 -31.63 38.86
CA VAL A 40 22.21 -31.99 37.68
C VAL A 40 20.84 -31.35 37.76
N LYS A 41 20.18 -31.45 38.92
CA LYS A 41 18.82 -30.94 39.09
C LYS A 41 18.78 -29.42 38.91
N VAL A 42 19.71 -28.69 39.54
CA VAL A 42 19.78 -27.22 39.45
C VAL A 42 20.00 -26.76 38.00
N GLU A 43 20.95 -27.34 37.28
CA GLU A 43 21.21 -26.92 35.89
C GLU A 43 20.08 -27.31 34.93
N VAL A 44 19.43 -28.45 35.15
CA VAL A 44 18.25 -28.86 34.36
C VAL A 44 17.07 -27.91 34.59
N GLU A 45 16.79 -27.55 35.85
CA GLU A 45 15.73 -26.59 36.18
C GLU A 45 16.03 -25.21 35.57
N ARG A 46 17.28 -24.74 35.67
CA ARG A 46 17.72 -23.48 35.05
C ARG A 46 17.55 -23.47 33.53
N PHE A 47 17.94 -24.54 32.86
CA PHE A 47 17.77 -24.69 31.41
C PHE A 47 16.29 -24.69 31.00
N ILE A 48 15.44 -25.41 31.74
CA ILE A 48 13.98 -25.45 31.49
C ILE A 48 13.35 -24.07 31.64
N ASP A 49 13.75 -23.31 32.65
CA ASP A 49 13.23 -21.97 32.88
C ASP A 49 13.61 -21.00 31.75
N LEU A 50 14.87 -21.02 31.31
CA LEU A 50 15.33 -20.24 30.16
C LEU A 50 14.67 -20.68 28.84
N ALA A 51 14.45 -21.98 28.64
CA ALA A 51 13.72 -22.51 27.48
C ALA A 51 12.29 -21.95 27.42
N ARG A 52 11.59 -21.95 28.56
CA ARG A 52 10.23 -21.38 28.68
C ARG A 52 10.22 -19.87 28.47
N GLN A 53 11.24 -19.16 28.99
CA GLN A 53 11.37 -17.73 28.78
C GLN A 53 11.59 -17.41 27.29
N MET A 54 12.41 -18.21 26.60
CA MET A 54 12.65 -18.08 25.17
C MET A 54 11.38 -18.34 24.34
N GLU A 55 10.63 -19.41 24.67
CA GLU A 55 9.32 -19.68 24.06
C GLU A 55 8.36 -18.50 24.25
N ALA A 56 8.22 -18.00 25.48
CA ALA A 56 7.34 -16.87 25.79
C ALA A 56 7.73 -15.61 25.02
N PHE A 57 9.03 -15.32 24.93
CA PHE A 57 9.56 -14.18 24.19
C PHE A 57 9.16 -14.24 22.70
N PHE A 58 9.40 -15.38 22.04
CA PHE A 58 9.07 -15.52 20.62
C PHE A 58 7.57 -15.56 20.36
N LEU A 59 6.77 -16.15 21.26
CA LEU A 59 5.31 -16.10 21.17
C LEU A 59 4.79 -14.66 21.28
N GLN A 60 5.32 -13.86 22.20
CA GLN A 60 4.97 -12.45 22.35
C GLN A 60 5.33 -11.64 21.10
N LYS A 61 6.53 -11.83 20.55
CA LYS A 61 6.95 -11.18 19.29
C LYS A 61 6.05 -11.56 18.12
N ARG A 62 5.71 -12.84 17.99
CA ARG A 62 4.80 -13.33 16.94
C ARG A 62 3.41 -12.72 17.08
N PHE A 63 2.88 -12.65 18.31
CA PHE A 63 1.59 -12.02 18.57
C PHE A 63 1.60 -10.53 18.17
N LEU A 64 2.64 -9.79 18.57
CA LEU A 64 2.80 -8.38 18.19
C LEU A 64 2.85 -8.19 16.67
N LEU A 65 3.64 -9.01 15.96
CA LEU A 65 3.70 -8.98 14.50
C LEU A 65 2.35 -9.31 13.84
N SER A 66 1.59 -10.26 14.41
CA SER A 66 0.25 -10.59 13.91
C SER A 66 -0.73 -9.42 14.07
N ALA A 67 -0.59 -8.66 15.16
CA ALA A 67 -1.39 -7.47 15.41
C ALA A 67 -1.02 -6.30 14.50
N MET A 68 0.24 -6.19 14.06
CA MET A 68 0.72 -5.11 13.16
C MET A 68 0.56 -5.40 11.67
N LYS A 69 0.28 -6.66 11.30
CA LYS A 69 0.12 -7.09 9.90
C LYS A 69 -1.02 -6.38 9.17
N PRO A 70 -2.22 -6.20 9.77
CA PRO A 70 -3.31 -5.43 9.14
C PRO A 70 -2.91 -3.99 8.82
N GLU A 71 -2.20 -3.32 9.72
CA GLU A 71 -1.77 -1.92 9.56
C GLU A 71 -0.75 -1.78 8.43
N LEU A 72 0.15 -2.75 8.28
CA LEU A 72 1.11 -2.78 7.17
C LEU A 72 0.41 -2.93 5.82
N LEU A 73 -0.56 -3.84 5.71
CA LEU A 73 -1.34 -4.03 4.48
C LEU A 73 -2.14 -2.77 4.14
N VAL A 74 -2.85 -2.20 5.12
CA VAL A 74 -3.60 -0.96 4.91
C VAL A 74 -2.69 0.20 4.49
N LYS A 75 -1.47 0.25 5.03
CA LYS A 75 -0.48 1.28 4.67
C LYS A 75 0.02 1.10 3.23
N GLU A 76 0.27 -0.13 2.81
CA GLU A 76 0.65 -0.47 1.43
C GLU A 76 -0.46 -0.09 0.45
N ASP A 77 -1.70 -0.53 0.72
CA ASP A 77 -2.89 -0.18 -0.08
C ASP A 77 -3.08 1.34 -0.18
N ASN A 78 -2.94 2.06 0.94
CA ASN A 78 -3.03 3.53 0.94
C ASN A 78 -1.93 4.16 0.07
N ASN A 79 -0.73 3.58 0.04
CA ASN A 79 0.36 4.10 -0.76
C ASN A 79 0.09 3.86 -2.26
N GLU A 80 -0.40 2.68 -2.64
CA GLU A 80 -0.82 2.39 -4.01
C GLU A 80 -1.94 3.33 -4.47
N LEU A 81 -2.96 3.56 -3.64
CA LEU A 81 -4.05 4.48 -3.93
C LEU A 81 -3.56 5.92 -4.13
N LYS A 82 -2.59 6.38 -3.34
CA LYS A 82 -1.98 7.71 -3.51
C LYS A 82 -1.23 7.83 -4.84
N CYS A 83 -0.44 6.81 -5.19
CA CYS A 83 0.25 6.79 -6.47
C CYS A 83 -0.72 6.79 -7.65
N GLU A 84 -1.78 5.99 -7.58
CA GLU A 84 -2.79 5.92 -8.64
C GLU A 84 -3.59 7.22 -8.76
N LEU A 85 -3.92 7.86 -7.63
CA LEU A 85 -4.55 9.18 -7.62
C LEU A 85 -3.68 10.21 -8.33
N GLN A 86 -2.40 10.31 -7.97
CA GLN A 86 -1.46 11.24 -8.60
C GLN A 86 -1.35 11.01 -10.11
N ARG A 87 -1.31 9.74 -10.54
CA ARG A 87 -1.27 9.37 -11.96
C ARG A 87 -2.53 9.84 -12.70
N LYS A 88 -3.70 9.73 -12.06
CA LYS A 88 -4.98 10.19 -12.62
C LYS A 88 -5.06 11.72 -12.67
N GLU A 89 -4.58 12.42 -11.65
CA GLU A 89 -4.49 13.88 -11.65
C GLU A 89 -3.62 14.39 -12.80
N GLU A 90 -2.47 13.76 -13.03
CA GLU A 90 -1.58 14.08 -14.15
C GLU A 90 -2.27 13.85 -15.51
N LEU A 91 -3.02 12.75 -15.64
CA LEU A 91 -3.76 12.46 -16.86
C LEU A 91 -4.85 13.50 -17.13
N LEU A 92 -5.61 13.87 -16.10
CA LEU A 92 -6.63 14.91 -16.18
C LEU A 92 -6.01 16.24 -16.58
N ARG A 93 -4.88 16.63 -15.97
CA ARG A 93 -4.15 17.86 -16.33
C ARG A 93 -3.83 17.90 -17.83
N ARG A 94 -3.26 16.83 -18.38
CA ARG A 94 -2.95 16.73 -19.81
C ARG A 94 -4.19 16.86 -20.70
N HIS A 95 -5.33 16.32 -20.26
CA HIS A 95 -6.59 16.47 -20.98
C HIS A 95 -7.10 17.91 -20.95
N TYR A 96 -7.04 18.58 -19.81
CA TYR A 96 -7.39 20.00 -19.71
C TYR A 96 -6.49 20.87 -20.60
N ASP A 97 -5.19 20.61 -20.64
CA ASP A 97 -4.25 21.34 -21.51
C ASP A 97 -4.62 21.16 -22.99
N LYS A 98 -4.94 19.93 -23.41
CA LYS A 98 -5.40 19.63 -24.79
C LYS A 98 -6.70 20.35 -25.12
N ILE A 99 -7.67 20.35 -24.20
CA ILE A 99 -8.93 21.07 -24.38
C ILE A 99 -8.66 22.58 -24.56
N GLY A 100 -7.80 23.17 -23.72
CA GLY A 100 -7.40 24.57 -23.86
C GLY A 100 -6.77 24.87 -25.22
N GLN A 101 -5.88 24.01 -25.72
CA GLN A 101 -5.29 24.14 -27.05
C GLN A 101 -6.36 24.12 -28.16
N TRP A 102 -7.32 23.20 -28.08
CA TRP A 102 -8.40 23.12 -29.06
C TRP A 102 -9.36 24.31 -29.00
N GLN A 103 -9.64 24.82 -27.80
CA GLN A 103 -10.45 26.03 -27.62
C GLN A 103 -9.76 27.25 -28.24
N ASN A 104 -8.46 27.43 -28.01
CA ASN A 104 -7.68 28.51 -28.61
C ASN A 104 -7.67 28.41 -30.15
N LEU A 105 -7.42 27.21 -30.70
CA LEU A 105 -7.45 27.01 -32.14
C LEU A 105 -8.82 27.35 -32.73
N LEU A 106 -9.91 26.97 -32.07
CA LEU A 106 -11.26 27.32 -32.53
C LEU A 106 -11.51 28.83 -32.49
N ALA A 107 -11.05 29.52 -31.44
CA ALA A 107 -11.15 30.96 -31.32
C ALA A 107 -10.38 31.68 -32.44
N ASP A 108 -9.17 31.22 -32.76
CA ASP A 108 -8.35 31.76 -33.86
C ASP A 108 -9.07 31.60 -35.21
N LEU A 109 -9.64 30.42 -35.50
CA LEU A 109 -10.42 30.22 -36.73
C LEU A 109 -11.62 31.16 -36.81
N GLN A 110 -12.37 31.34 -35.70
CA GLN A 110 -13.50 32.26 -35.66
C GLN A 110 -13.04 33.71 -35.90
N GLY A 111 -11.96 34.16 -35.27
CA GLY A 111 -11.37 35.48 -35.50
C GLY A 111 -10.95 35.71 -36.96
N HIS A 112 -10.31 34.72 -37.59
CA HIS A 112 -9.93 34.76 -39.00
C HIS A 112 -11.14 34.80 -39.95
N THR A 113 -12.24 34.10 -39.64
CA THR A 113 -13.46 34.17 -40.46
C THR A 113 -14.19 35.51 -40.35
N VAL A 114 -14.12 36.19 -39.20
CA VAL A 114 -14.69 37.55 -39.04
C VAL A 114 -13.83 38.60 -39.76
N TYR A 115 -12.50 38.49 -39.68
CA TYR A 115 -11.58 39.41 -40.37
C TYR A 115 -11.70 39.30 -41.90
N ASN A 116 -11.82 38.08 -42.44
CA ASN A 116 -12.02 37.87 -43.89
C ASN A 116 -13.39 38.36 -44.39
N LYS A 117 -14.45 38.27 -43.58
CA LYS A 117 -15.79 38.80 -43.96
C LYS A 117 -15.83 40.33 -44.06
N CYS A 118 -15.06 41.05 -43.24
CA CYS A 118 -15.00 42.52 -43.31
C CYS A 118 -14.20 43.05 -44.51
N GLN A 119 -13.19 42.32 -45.01
CA GLN A 119 -12.45 42.75 -46.21
C GLN A 119 -13.14 42.40 -47.54
N GLN A 120 -14.15 41.53 -47.53
CA GLN A 120 -14.88 41.13 -48.74
C GLN A 120 -16.23 41.85 -48.92
N GLN A 121 -16.41 43.01 -48.28
CA GLN A 121 -17.58 43.87 -48.47
C GLN A 121 -17.34 44.99 -49.49
N ASN A 122 -16.79 44.66 -50.66
CA ASN A 122 -16.90 45.53 -51.83
C ASN A 122 -16.86 44.75 -53.15
N THR A 123 -17.90 43.94 -53.40
CA THR A 123 -18.46 43.67 -54.75
C THR A 123 -19.66 42.72 -54.63
N GLN A 124 -20.87 43.27 -54.75
CA GLN A 124 -22.07 42.53 -55.16
C GLN A 124 -21.97 42.23 -56.67
N PRO A 125 -22.50 41.08 -57.16
CA PRO A 125 -23.93 40.98 -57.42
C PRO A 125 -24.59 39.66 -56.99
N SER A 126 -25.92 39.74 -56.83
CA SER A 126 -26.87 38.69 -56.51
C SER A 126 -26.97 37.60 -57.58
N ILE A 127 -27.06 36.31 -57.20
CA ILE A 127 -27.94 35.29 -57.83
C ILE A 127 -28.34 34.20 -56.80
N GLN A 128 -29.65 34.14 -56.53
CA GLN A 128 -30.55 32.98 -56.45
C GLN A 128 -30.12 31.65 -55.80
N GLN A 129 -30.68 31.43 -54.59
CA GLN A 129 -31.53 30.29 -54.20
C GLN A 129 -31.26 28.90 -54.82
N ALA A 130 -30.68 28.00 -54.02
CA ALA A 130 -30.96 26.56 -54.08
C ALA A 130 -30.83 25.96 -52.68
N ALA A 131 -31.95 25.50 -52.13
CA ALA A 131 -32.01 24.74 -50.90
C ALA A 131 -31.53 23.30 -51.17
N SER A 132 -30.67 22.75 -50.30
CA SER A 132 -30.56 21.31 -50.07
C SER A 132 -29.95 21.04 -48.68
N PRO A 133 -30.45 20.03 -47.95
CA PRO A 133 -30.25 19.93 -46.51
C PRO A 133 -29.00 19.11 -46.14
N SER A 134 -28.26 19.55 -45.12
CA SER A 134 -27.20 18.75 -44.50
C SER A 134 -27.78 17.67 -43.58
N PRO A 135 -27.19 16.47 -43.51
CA PRO A 135 -27.65 15.42 -42.61
C PRO A 135 -27.28 15.75 -41.16
N ARG A 136 -28.27 15.60 -40.29
CA ARG A 136 -28.25 15.84 -38.85
C ARG A 136 -27.34 14.80 -38.17
N GLN A 137 -26.23 15.24 -37.58
CA GLN A 137 -25.44 14.41 -36.64
C GLN A 137 -26.29 14.08 -35.41
N GLN A 138 -26.55 12.80 -35.17
CA GLN A 138 -27.04 12.31 -33.89
C GLN A 138 -25.83 12.12 -32.95
N SER A 139 -25.87 12.81 -31.82
CA SER A 139 -25.03 12.51 -30.66
C SER A 139 -25.48 11.19 -30.03
N PRO A 140 -24.57 10.30 -29.58
CA PRO A 140 -24.96 9.13 -28.81
C PRO A 140 -25.44 9.59 -27.42
N GLN A 141 -26.68 9.26 -27.07
CA GLN A 141 -27.17 9.34 -25.70
C GLN A 141 -26.43 8.29 -24.86
N VAL A 142 -25.81 8.73 -23.76
CA VAL A 142 -25.27 7.84 -22.72
C VAL A 142 -26.45 7.35 -21.88
N PRO A 143 -26.73 6.03 -21.79
CA PRO A 143 -27.70 5.53 -20.82
C PRO A 143 -27.12 5.61 -19.41
N GLN A 144 -27.72 6.47 -18.60
CA GLN A 144 -27.68 6.38 -17.14
C GLN A 144 -28.16 4.97 -16.73
N ASN A 145 -27.27 4.16 -16.17
CA ASN A 145 -27.68 3.08 -15.29
C ASN A 145 -26.75 3.04 -14.08
N LEU A 146 -27.12 3.83 -13.07
CA LEU A 146 -26.75 3.56 -11.69
C LEU A 146 -27.53 2.33 -11.25
N GLN A 147 -26.85 1.20 -11.11
CA GLN A 147 -27.28 0.16 -10.18
C GLN A 147 -26.15 -0.09 -9.19
N ALA A 148 -26.19 0.71 -8.13
CA ALA A 148 -25.61 0.36 -6.84
C ALA A 148 -26.16 -1.02 -6.45
N SER A 149 -25.31 -2.03 -6.49
CA SER A 149 -25.60 -3.35 -5.95
C SER A 149 -24.74 -3.54 -4.70
N THR A 150 -25.38 -3.19 -3.60
CA THR A 150 -25.24 -3.78 -2.27
C THR A 150 -24.68 -5.20 -2.29
N LEU A 151 -23.61 -5.47 -1.53
CA LEU A 151 -23.59 -6.60 -0.60
C LEU A 151 -22.38 -6.52 0.34
N TYR A 152 -22.64 -6.13 1.59
CA TYR A 152 -21.85 -6.56 2.73
C TYR A 152 -22.39 -7.92 3.17
N LYS A 153 -21.55 -8.96 3.11
CA LYS A 153 -21.54 -10.09 4.04
C LYS A 153 -20.11 -10.61 4.12
#